data_AF-A0A6P7G721-F1
#
_entry.id   AF-A0A6P7G721-F1
#
_cell.length_a   1.000
_cell.length_b   1.000
_cell.length_c   1.000
_cell.angle_alpha   90.00
_cell.angle_beta   90.00
_cell.angle_gamma   90.00
#
_symmetry.space_group_name_H-M   'P 1'
#
loop_
_entity.id
_entity.type
_entity.pdbx_description
1 polymer ?
#
loop_
_entity_poly.entity_id
_entity_poly.type
_entity_poly.pdbx_seq_one_letter_code
_entity_poly.pdbx_strand_id
1 'polypeptide(L)'
;MGNLWSSENTENSLNYQSKADDDNRSNMMNPNNPKYYKVRGLPGRPDDWQDIPPTPRYPYTKSDIDNRSNQLNPNNDAYKKSRGIP
;
A
#
# COMPACT_ATOMS: atom_id res chain seq x y z
N MET A 1 -14.13 -53.35 -0.79
CA MET A 1 -14.73 -52.92 -2.07
C MET A 1 -15.08 -51.45 -1.90
N GLY A 2 -14.16 -50.56 -2.29
CA GLY A 2 -14.31 -49.11 -2.10
C GLY A 2 -14.74 -48.47 -3.41
N ASN A 3 -15.85 -47.74 -3.36
CA ASN A 3 -16.55 -47.18 -4.50
C ASN A 3 -15.75 -46.06 -5.20
N LEU A 4 -15.87 -46.02 -6.53
CA LEU A 4 -15.63 -44.84 -7.34
C LEU A 4 -16.71 -43.79 -7.05
N TRP A 5 -16.30 -42.55 -6.78
CA TRP A 5 -17.11 -41.38 -7.08
C TRP A 5 -16.22 -40.25 -7.59
N SER A 6 -16.26 -40.01 -8.90
CA SER A 6 -15.81 -38.76 -9.49
C SER A 6 -16.73 -37.65 -9.00
N SER A 7 -16.16 -36.58 -8.45
CA SER A 7 -16.80 -35.26 -8.51
C SER A 7 -15.72 -34.19 -8.59
N GLU A 8 -15.76 -33.46 -9.70
CA GLU A 8 -15.22 -32.12 -9.81
C GLU A 8 -15.86 -31.25 -8.72
N ASN A 9 -15.05 -30.58 -7.89
CA ASN A 9 -15.50 -29.46 -7.08
C ASN A 9 -14.32 -28.54 -6.78
N THR A 10 -14.11 -27.58 -7.68
CA THR A 10 -13.89 -26.15 -7.38
C THR A 10 -13.15 -25.82 -6.07
N GLU A 11 -11.84 -26.02 -6.01
CA GLU A 11 -11.04 -25.44 -4.93
C GLU A 11 -10.28 -24.20 -5.40
N ASN A 12 -10.94 -23.06 -5.15
CA ASN A 12 -10.34 -21.90 -4.51
C ASN A 12 -9.06 -21.31 -5.15
N SER A 13 -9.25 -20.25 -5.92
CA SER A 13 -8.23 -19.26 -6.30
C SER A 13 -7.65 -18.56 -5.05
N LEU A 14 -6.87 -19.29 -4.26
CA LEU A 14 -6.10 -18.77 -3.14
C LEU A 14 -4.80 -18.20 -3.68
N ASN A 15 -4.87 -16.94 -4.12
CA ASN A 15 -3.80 -15.93 -4.08
C ASN A 15 -2.36 -16.44 -3.86
N TYR A 16 -1.79 -17.16 -4.84
CA TYR A 16 -0.36 -17.43 -4.86
C TYR A 16 0.34 -16.18 -5.42
N GLN A 17 0.66 -15.22 -4.55
CA GLN A 17 1.71 -14.26 -4.91
C GLN A 17 2.96 -15.08 -5.20
N SER A 18 3.55 -14.88 -6.39
CA SER A 18 4.77 -15.60 -6.73
C SER A 18 5.92 -15.09 -5.86
N LYS A 19 6.97 -15.90 -5.68
CA LYS A 19 8.23 -15.46 -5.05
C LYS A 19 8.72 -14.13 -5.65
N ALA A 20 8.53 -13.93 -6.95
CA ALA A 20 8.89 -12.70 -7.64
C ALA A 20 8.04 -11.50 -7.19
N ASP A 21 6.75 -11.69 -6.92
CA ASP A 21 5.86 -10.64 -6.41
C ASP A 21 6.24 -10.23 -4.98
N ASP A 22 6.56 -11.21 -4.13
CA ASP A 22 7.02 -10.97 -2.76
C ASP A 22 8.38 -10.25 -2.74
N ASP A 23 9.32 -10.65 -3.59
CA ASP A 23 10.62 -10.00 -3.73
C ASP A 23 10.44 -8.58 -4.25
N ASN A 24 9.54 -8.38 -5.22
CA ASN A 24 9.21 -7.06 -5.74
C ASN A 24 8.64 -6.16 -4.65
N ARG A 25 7.67 -6.66 -3.88
CA ARG A 25 7.06 -5.94 -2.76
C ARG A 25 8.11 -5.60 -1.70
N SER A 26 8.92 -6.57 -1.31
CA SER A 26 9.99 -6.40 -0.32
C SER A 26 10.99 -5.32 -0.76
N ASN A 27 11.41 -5.35 -2.02
CA ASN A 27 12.33 -4.36 -2.58
C ASN A 27 11.74 -2.94 -2.64
N MET A 28 10.42 -2.80 -2.84
CA MET A 28 9.74 -1.49 -2.82
C MET A 28 9.55 -0.94 -1.39
N MET A 29 9.59 -1.82 -0.39
CA MET A 29 9.39 -1.49 1.03
C MET A 29 10.69 -1.35 1.81
N ASN A 30 11.84 -1.71 1.24
CA ASN A 30 13.15 -1.62 1.88
C ASN A 30 13.85 -0.27 1.56
N PRO A 31 13.99 0.66 2.52
CA PRO A 31 14.68 1.95 2.32
C PRO A 31 16.17 1.82 1.99
N ASN A 32 16.78 0.65 2.20
CA ASN A 32 18.15 0.38 1.78
C ASN A 32 18.24 0.00 0.29
N ASN A 33 17.10 -0.30 -0.36
CA ASN A 33 17.05 -0.68 -1.77
C ASN A 33 16.76 0.55 -2.66
N PRO A 34 17.53 0.80 -3.74
CA PRO A 34 17.27 1.89 -4.68
C PRO A 34 15.85 1.88 -5.29
N LYS A 35 15.23 0.70 -5.44
CA LYS A 35 13.87 0.54 -5.95
C LYS A 35 12.84 1.25 -5.07
N TYR A 36 13.07 1.33 -3.75
CA TYR A 36 12.23 2.09 -2.82
C TYR A 36 12.11 3.56 -3.21
N TYR A 37 13.22 4.20 -3.60
CA TYR A 37 13.23 5.62 -3.97
C TYR A 37 12.67 5.83 -5.38
N LYS A 38 13.02 4.95 -6.32
CA LYS A 38 12.57 5.03 -7.71
C LYS A 38 11.04 4.94 -7.84
N VAL A 39 10.39 4.04 -7.10
CA VAL A 39 8.91 3.93 -7.12
C VAL A 39 8.22 5.13 -6.46
N ARG A 40 8.95 5.98 -5.74
CA ARG A 40 8.47 7.21 -5.11
C ARG A 40 8.81 8.47 -5.91
N GLY A 41 9.33 8.32 -7.14
CA GLY A 41 9.65 9.44 -8.03
C GLY A 41 10.97 10.14 -7.71
N LEU A 42 11.82 9.54 -6.87
CA LEU A 42 13.13 10.08 -6.53
C LEU A 42 14.21 9.51 -7.46
N PRO A 43 15.24 10.29 -7.83
CA PRO A 43 16.29 9.86 -8.77
C PRO A 43 17.18 8.74 -8.23
N GLY A 44 17.18 8.54 -6.91
CA GLY A 44 17.97 7.52 -6.23
C GLY A 44 17.86 7.67 -4.71
N ARG A 45 18.70 6.91 -4.01
CA ARG A 45 18.87 7.07 -2.56
C ARG A 45 19.65 8.37 -2.30
N PRO A 46 19.13 9.31 -1.49
CA PRO A 46 19.87 10.50 -1.07
C PRO A 46 21.17 10.14 -0.34
N ASP A 47 22.17 11.01 -0.33
CA ASP A 47 23.44 10.75 0.35
C ASP A 47 23.28 10.69 1.89
N ASP A 48 22.35 11.50 2.41
CA ASP A 48 21.97 11.62 3.81
C ASP A 48 20.82 10.68 4.22
N TRP A 49 20.51 9.65 3.41
CA TRP A 49 19.39 8.73 3.67
C TRP A 49 19.43 8.01 5.03
N GLN A 50 20.59 7.89 5.67
CA GLN A 50 20.72 7.32 7.02
C GLN A 50 20.15 8.26 8.10
N ASP A 51 20.21 9.56 7.82
CA ASP A 51 19.69 10.62 8.67
C ASP A 51 18.22 10.94 8.34
N ILE A 52 17.75 10.50 7.16
CA ILE A 52 16.34 10.56 6.78
C ILE A 52 15.62 9.35 7.38
N PRO A 53 14.67 9.52 8.32
CA PRO A 53 13.90 8.41 8.83
C PRO A 53 13.21 7.65 7.67
N PRO A 54 13.03 6.32 7.76
CA PRO A 54 12.51 5.47 6.68
C PRO A 54 11.08 5.79 6.23
N THR A 55 10.46 6.78 6.86
CA THR A 55 9.30 7.49 6.37
C THR A 55 9.74 8.93 6.10
N PRO A 56 9.48 9.53 4.92
CA PRO A 56 9.49 10.98 4.81
C PRO A 56 8.37 11.47 5.72
N ARG A 57 8.67 11.69 6.99
CA ARG A 57 7.89 12.52 7.88
C ARG A 57 8.18 13.94 7.40
N TYR A 58 7.70 14.28 6.20
CA TYR A 58 7.17 15.62 6.02
C TYR A 58 6.25 15.79 7.24
N PRO A 59 6.54 16.73 8.15
CA PRO A 59 5.70 16.90 9.31
C PRO A 59 4.33 17.24 8.76
N TYR A 60 3.41 16.27 8.80
CA TYR A 60 2.02 16.48 8.43
C TYR A 60 1.59 17.66 9.28
N THR A 61 1.32 18.79 8.64
CA THR A 61 0.93 19.99 9.36
C THR A 61 -0.38 19.70 10.06
N LYS A 62 -0.70 20.46 11.11
CA LYS A 62 -2.03 20.39 11.74
C LYS A 62 -3.14 20.45 10.68
N SER A 63 -2.97 21.32 9.67
CA SER A 63 -3.86 21.43 8.52
C SER A 63 -3.93 20.16 7.68
N ASP A 64 -2.81 19.49 7.39
CA ASP A 64 -2.84 18.24 6.62
C ASP A 64 -3.62 17.17 7.39
N ILE A 65 -3.39 17.05 8.71
CA ILE A 65 -4.08 16.08 9.57
C ILE A 65 -5.58 16.36 9.58
N ASP A 66 -5.95 17.63 9.78
CA ASP A 66 -7.34 18.06 9.84
C ASP A 66 -8.06 17.85 8.49
N ASN A 67 -7.39 18.17 7.38
CA ASN A 67 -7.91 17.92 6.04
C ASN A 67 -8.19 16.44 5.80
N ARG A 68 -7.23 15.58 6.15
CA ARG A 68 -7.39 14.12 6.06
C ARG A 68 -8.53 13.64 6.96
N SER A 69 -8.61 14.14 8.20
CA SER A 69 -9.67 13.77 9.13
C SER A 69 -11.06 14.15 8.60
N ASN A 70 -11.19 15.36 8.04
CA ASN A 70 -12.44 15.84 7.44
C ASN A 70 -12.86 14.99 6.23
N GLN A 71 -11.91 14.57 5.39
CA GLN A 71 -12.16 13.69 4.26
C GLN A 71 -12.51 12.25 4.64
N LEU A 72 -12.22 11.83 5.88
CA LEU A 72 -12.48 10.47 6.37
C LEU A 72 -13.68 10.38 7.31
N ASN A 73 -14.28 11.51 7.68
CA ASN A 73 -15.44 11.57 8.58
C ASN A 73 -16.76 11.62 7.77
N PRO A 74 -17.60 10.56 7.77
CA PRO A 74 -18.85 10.54 7.02
C PRO A 74 -19.86 11.65 7.39
N ASN A 75 -19.74 12.20 8.60
CA ASN A 75 -20.59 13.30 9.08
C ASN A 75 -20.07 14.68 8.65
N ASN A 76 -18.90 14.76 8.02
CA ASN A 76 -18.32 16.01 7.53
C ASN A 76 -18.66 16.22 6.04
N ASP A 77 -18.94 17.45 5.63
CA ASP A 77 -19.30 17.75 4.25
C ASP A 77 -18.14 17.53 3.26
N ALA A 78 -16.89 17.66 3.70
CA ALA A 78 -15.72 17.36 2.86
C ALA A 78 -15.71 15.88 2.42
N TYR A 79 -16.15 14.96 3.30
CA TYR A 79 -16.33 13.56 2.95
C TYR A 79 -17.41 13.40 1.87
N LYS A 80 -18.61 13.95 2.07
CA LYS A 80 -19.72 13.83 1.10
C LYS A 80 -19.34 14.37 -0.28
N LYS A 81 -18.73 15.56 -0.31
CA LYS A 81 -18.22 16.19 -1.54
C LYS A 81 -17.18 15.31 -2.24
N SER A 82 -16.24 14.73 -1.49
CA SER A 82 -15.25 13.79 -2.04
C SER A 82 -15.86 12.52 -2.64
N ARG A 83 -17.10 12.19 -2.25
CA ARG A 83 -17.86 11.03 -2.75
C ARG A 83 -18.90 11.41 -3.80
N GLY A 84 -18.96 12.68 -4.22
CA GLY A 84 -19.95 13.16 -5.18
C GLY A 84 -21.38 13.17 -4.64
N ILE A 85 -21.54 13.16 -3.32
CA ILE A 85 -22.84 13.23 -2.65
C ILE A 85 -23.15 14.72 -2.43
N PRO A 86 -24.25 15.26 -2.99
CA PRO A 86 -24.63 16.67 -2.85
C PRO A 86 -24.96 17.04 -1.41
#